data_AF-A0A7S0E1G8-F1
#
_entry.id   AF-A0A7S0E1G8-F1
#
_cell.length_a   1.000
_cell.length_b   1.000
_cell.length_c   1.000
_cell.angle_alpha   90.00
_cell.angle_beta   90.00
_cell.angle_gamma   90.00
#
_symmetry.space_group_name_H-M   'P 1'
#
loop_
_entity.id
_entity.type
_entity.pdbx_description
1 polymer ?
#
loop_
_entity_poly.entity_id
_entity_poly.type
_entity_poly.pdbx_seq_one_letter_code
_entity_poly.pdbx_strand_id
1 'polypeptide(L)'
;YGRWDQPSDFSEYYDLRVQKEKNTGYDGRRVWRFIHQKISFQREVEEDSNGWKRDFNRAISGMHAAVDAQILNDIGVTDEGLDEYRRRLRDEPGAITNLYFAYMLTLCALLEMQDRLNTCNYLGEGDRIRPVMQQLTGAALLSDPSVQRAAQNLKEHAMEPDACVWKVRLRTRDLLRVMNCVQCNLCRLHGKVMSMGVASCLQVLLGKDGSGDAPPRLDRVELGCLMATCVKFGNACAVIERFRAADEAAGCPEGPTESPMGPEVAA
;
A
#
# COMPACT_ATOMS: atom_id res chain seq x y z
N TYR A 1 6.64 13.54 2.91
CA TYR A 1 7.07 12.17 2.55
C TYR A 1 7.01 11.97 1.04
N GLY A 2 6.08 12.61 0.33
CA GLY A 2 6.31 13.05 -1.06
C GLY A 2 6.90 14.46 -1.11
N ARG A 3 7.42 14.88 -2.27
CA ARG A 3 7.51 16.31 -2.62
C ARG A 3 6.30 16.59 -3.49
N TRP A 4 5.32 17.32 -2.94
CA TRP A 4 4.25 17.86 -3.76
C TRP A 4 4.77 19.10 -4.48
N ASP A 5 4.83 19.02 -5.80
CA ASP A 5 5.11 20.18 -6.64
C ASP A 5 3.75 20.83 -6.97
N GLN A 6 3.67 22.16 -6.88
CA GLN A 6 2.45 22.87 -7.26
C GLN A 6 2.06 22.53 -8.71
N PRO A 7 0.76 22.40 -9.01
CA PRO A 7 0.31 22.24 -10.40
C PRO A 7 0.92 23.35 -11.25
N SER A 8 1.62 22.95 -12.30
CA SER A 8 2.09 23.83 -13.37
C SER A 8 1.16 23.76 -14.57
N ASP A 9 1.39 24.58 -15.58
CA ASP A 9 0.64 24.57 -16.84
C ASP A 9 0.66 23.19 -17.56
N PHE A 10 1.58 22.31 -17.18
CA PHE A 10 1.69 20.94 -17.70
C PHE A 10 1.02 19.88 -16.80
N SER A 11 0.33 20.30 -15.74
CA SER A 11 -0.32 19.40 -14.78
C SER A 11 -1.76 19.12 -15.19
N GLU A 12 -2.05 17.87 -15.50
CA GLU A 12 -3.39 17.42 -15.85
C GLU A 12 -4.08 16.72 -14.68
N TYR A 13 -5.38 16.95 -14.52
CA TYR A 13 -6.22 16.20 -13.61
C TYR A 13 -6.79 14.96 -14.31
N TYR A 14 -6.62 13.80 -13.69
CA TYR A 14 -7.15 12.53 -14.19
C TYR A 14 -8.39 12.11 -13.40
N ASP A 15 -9.46 11.74 -14.10
CA ASP A 15 -10.60 11.07 -13.48
C ASP A 15 -10.32 9.56 -13.36
N LEU A 16 -10.03 9.11 -12.14
CA LEU A 16 -9.74 7.70 -11.83
C LEU A 16 -10.94 6.76 -12.08
N ARG A 17 -12.16 7.29 -12.20
CA ARG A 17 -13.35 6.51 -12.55
C ARG A 17 -13.38 6.15 -14.03
N VAL A 18 -12.77 7.00 -14.86
CA VAL A 18 -12.62 6.77 -16.31
C VAL A 18 -11.34 5.98 -16.57
N GLN A 19 -10.23 6.41 -15.97
CA GLN A 19 -8.93 5.75 -16.05
C GLN A 19 -8.83 4.61 -15.04
N LYS A 20 -9.73 3.62 -15.11
CA LYS A 20 -9.72 2.47 -14.21
C LYS A 20 -8.46 1.63 -14.38
N GLU A 21 -7.97 1.04 -13.31
CA GLU A 21 -6.91 0.03 -13.43
C GLU A 21 -7.41 -1.15 -14.27
N LYS A 22 -6.47 -1.72 -15.02
CA LYS A 22 -6.70 -2.93 -15.81
C LYS A 22 -5.40 -3.65 -16.11
N ASN A 23 -5.49 -4.90 -16.51
CA ASN A 23 -4.39 -5.62 -17.11
C ASN A 23 -4.02 -4.95 -18.45
N THR A 24 -2.83 -4.36 -18.50
CA THR A 24 -2.30 -3.65 -19.67
C THR A 24 -1.30 -4.46 -20.47
N GLY A 25 -0.95 -5.67 -20.01
CA GLY A 25 0.14 -6.47 -20.57
C GLY A 25 1.55 -5.92 -20.30
N TYR A 26 1.69 -4.88 -19.46
CA TYR A 26 3.00 -4.28 -19.16
C TYR A 26 3.86 -5.16 -18.23
N ASP A 27 5.04 -5.58 -18.72
CA ASP A 27 6.03 -6.39 -17.97
C ASP A 27 6.83 -5.55 -16.96
N GLY A 28 6.18 -4.95 -15.96
CA GLY A 28 6.82 -4.07 -14.96
C GLY A 28 7.94 -4.66 -14.10
N ARG A 29 8.41 -5.89 -14.38
CA ARG A 29 9.39 -6.66 -13.59
C ARG A 29 10.70 -5.92 -13.34
N ARG A 30 11.21 -5.16 -14.32
CA ARG A 30 12.46 -4.38 -14.13
C ARG A 30 12.29 -3.26 -13.10
N VAL A 31 11.13 -2.60 -13.09
CA VAL A 31 10.81 -1.53 -12.14
C VAL A 31 10.64 -2.13 -10.74
N TRP A 32 9.87 -3.20 -10.61
CA TRP A 32 9.69 -3.89 -9.33
C TRP A 32 10.98 -4.46 -8.75
N ARG A 33 11.84 -5.05 -9.59
CA ARG A 33 13.17 -5.49 -9.18
C ARG A 33 13.99 -4.33 -8.61
N PHE A 34 13.98 -3.17 -9.27
CA PHE A 34 14.68 -1.99 -8.76
C PHE A 34 14.09 -1.51 -7.44
N ILE A 35 12.75 -1.47 -7.31
CA ILE A 35 12.08 -1.09 -6.06
C ILE A 35 12.52 -2.01 -4.92
N HIS A 36 12.36 -3.33 -5.09
CA HIS A 36 12.66 -4.29 -4.04
C HIS A 36 14.14 -4.44 -3.71
N GLN A 37 15.06 -4.18 -4.66
CA GLN A 37 16.50 -4.35 -4.43
C GLN A 37 17.23 -3.05 -4.05
N LYS A 38 16.71 -1.88 -4.43
CA LYS A 38 17.42 -0.59 -4.28
C LYS A 38 16.67 0.45 -3.46
N ILE A 39 15.34 0.39 -3.42
CA ILE A 39 14.51 1.32 -2.64
C ILE A 39 14.12 0.69 -1.30
N SER A 40 13.67 -0.56 -1.31
CA SER A 40 13.43 -1.36 -0.10
C SER A 40 14.76 -1.65 0.63
N PHE A 41 14.68 -1.78 1.95
CA PHE A 41 15.84 -2.01 2.81
C PHE A 41 16.33 -3.46 2.65
N GLN A 42 17.63 -3.66 2.43
CA GLN A 42 18.22 -4.99 2.27
C GLN A 42 18.79 -5.48 3.60
N ARG A 43 18.47 -6.72 3.99
CA ARG A 43 18.97 -7.32 5.24
C ARG A 43 20.50 -7.51 5.26
N GLU A 44 21.09 -7.86 4.12
CA GLU A 44 22.52 -8.20 4.02
C GLU A 44 23.45 -6.98 3.97
N VAL A 45 22.92 -5.80 3.64
CA VAL A 45 23.71 -4.56 3.47
C VAL A 45 23.52 -3.61 4.66
N GLU A 46 22.45 -3.80 5.42
CA GLU A 46 22.13 -2.95 6.56
C GLU A 46 22.22 -3.79 7.82
N GLU A 47 23.35 -3.71 8.52
CA GLU A 47 23.79 -4.56 9.65
C GLU A 47 22.76 -4.69 10.79
N ASP A 48 21.80 -3.79 10.90
CA ASP A 48 20.71 -3.85 11.88
C ASP A 48 19.38 -4.19 11.19
N SER A 49 18.79 -5.34 11.52
CA SER A 49 17.45 -5.72 11.05
C SER A 49 16.36 -5.07 11.92
N ASN A 50 16.16 -3.76 11.78
CA ASN A 50 15.21 -3.02 12.60
C ASN A 50 13.76 -3.28 12.12
N GLY A 51 12.82 -3.39 13.07
CA GLY A 51 11.43 -3.74 12.76
C GLY A 51 10.77 -2.78 11.77
N TRP A 52 11.11 -1.49 11.81
CA TRP A 52 10.52 -0.46 10.94
C TRP A 52 10.95 -0.63 9.46
N LYS A 53 12.16 -1.16 9.21
CA LYS A 53 12.64 -1.45 7.84
C LYS A 53 11.82 -2.59 7.24
N ARG A 54 11.58 -3.63 8.04
CA ARG A 54 10.70 -4.75 7.66
C ARG A 54 9.31 -4.24 7.36
N ASP A 55 8.73 -3.40 8.22
CA ASP A 55 7.38 -2.89 8.03
C ASP A 55 7.27 -2.01 6.77
N PHE A 56 8.28 -1.19 6.47
CA PHE A 56 8.36 -0.48 5.18
C PHE A 56 8.36 -1.45 4.01
N ASN A 57 9.22 -2.47 4.02
CA ASN A 57 9.30 -3.46 2.94
C ASN A 57 7.96 -4.21 2.77
N ARG A 58 7.29 -4.56 3.87
CA ARG A 58 5.96 -5.18 3.85
C ARG A 58 4.92 -4.27 3.21
N ALA A 59 4.91 -2.97 3.51
CA ALA A 59 4.01 -2.02 2.87
C ALA A 59 4.23 -1.94 1.34
N ILE A 60 5.50 -1.94 0.89
CA ILE A 60 5.84 -1.94 -0.53
C ILE A 60 5.47 -3.27 -1.21
N SER A 61 5.71 -4.41 -0.54
CA SER A 61 5.30 -5.73 -1.01
C SER A 61 3.77 -5.84 -1.12
N GLY A 62 3.03 -5.31 -0.15
CA GLY A 62 1.56 -5.23 -0.21
C GLY A 62 1.07 -4.36 -1.38
N MET A 63 1.76 -3.27 -1.69
CA MET A 63 1.49 -2.47 -2.89
C MET A 63 1.71 -3.27 -4.18
N HIS A 64 2.75 -4.11 -4.24
CA HIS A 64 2.99 -5.00 -5.39
C HIS A 64 1.88 -6.05 -5.52
N ALA A 65 1.52 -6.70 -4.41
CA ALA A 65 0.43 -7.67 -4.37
C ALA A 65 -0.92 -7.06 -4.79
N ALA A 66 -1.18 -5.78 -4.46
CA ALA A 66 -2.38 -5.09 -4.92
C ALA A 66 -2.44 -4.92 -6.45
N VAL A 67 -1.28 -4.66 -7.09
CA VAL A 67 -1.18 -4.62 -8.55
C VAL A 67 -1.44 -5.99 -9.16
N ASP A 68 -0.85 -7.04 -8.61
CA ASP A 68 -1.07 -8.41 -9.10
C ASP A 68 -2.53 -8.84 -8.93
N ALA A 69 -3.16 -8.53 -7.79
CA ALA A 69 -4.58 -8.80 -7.56
C ALA A 69 -5.47 -8.09 -8.60
N GLN A 70 -5.15 -6.85 -8.97
CA GLN A 70 -5.90 -6.14 -9.99
C GLN A 70 -5.72 -6.75 -11.40
N ILE A 71 -4.53 -7.25 -11.73
CA ILE A 71 -4.30 -7.99 -12.98
C ILE A 71 -5.16 -9.26 -12.99
N LEU A 72 -5.19 -10.00 -11.88
CA LEU A 72 -6.02 -11.20 -11.73
C LEU A 72 -7.51 -10.90 -11.82
N ASN A 73 -7.96 -9.77 -11.27
CA ASN A 73 -9.36 -9.37 -11.37
C ASN A 73 -9.83 -9.22 -12.82
N ASP A 74 -8.95 -8.74 -13.69
CA ASP A 74 -9.20 -8.58 -15.11
C ASP A 74 -9.14 -9.89 -15.89
N ILE A 75 -8.24 -10.81 -15.52
CA ILE A 75 -8.16 -12.16 -16.11
C ILE A 75 -9.40 -12.99 -15.74
N GLY A 76 -9.90 -12.81 -14.50
CA GLY A 76 -11.01 -13.56 -13.96
C GLY A 76 -10.62 -14.93 -13.43
N VAL A 77 -11.57 -15.61 -12.78
CA VAL A 77 -11.37 -16.95 -12.21
C VAL A 77 -11.50 -17.99 -13.33
N THR A 78 -10.44 -18.11 -14.11
CA THR A 78 -10.25 -19.09 -15.18
C THR A 78 -9.05 -19.98 -14.83
N ASP A 79 -8.78 -21.02 -15.62
CA ASP A 79 -7.58 -21.86 -15.42
C ASP A 79 -6.29 -21.01 -15.46
N GLU A 80 -6.18 -20.11 -16.46
CA GLU A 80 -5.07 -19.15 -16.56
C GLU A 80 -5.02 -18.20 -15.36
N GLY A 81 -6.18 -17.72 -14.90
CA GLY A 81 -6.26 -16.84 -13.73
C GLY A 81 -5.82 -17.55 -12.44
N LEU A 82 -6.17 -18.82 -12.26
CA LEU A 82 -5.74 -19.63 -11.12
C LEU A 82 -4.23 -19.88 -11.16
N ASP A 83 -3.67 -20.16 -12.33
CA ASP A 83 -2.23 -20.34 -12.50
C ASP A 83 -1.46 -19.04 -12.20
N GLU A 84 -1.95 -17.90 -12.67
CA GLU A 84 -1.35 -16.61 -12.36
C GLU A 84 -1.54 -16.23 -10.87
N TYR A 85 -2.66 -16.59 -10.24
CA TYR A 85 -2.89 -16.41 -8.80
C TYR A 85 -1.87 -17.19 -7.96
N ARG A 86 -1.67 -18.47 -8.31
CA ARG A 86 -0.66 -19.33 -7.69
C ARG A 86 0.72 -18.69 -7.79
N ARG A 87 1.13 -18.37 -9.02
CA ARG A 87 2.46 -17.86 -9.34
C ARG A 87 2.76 -16.45 -8.78
N ARG A 88 1.77 -15.57 -8.68
CA ARG A 88 1.99 -14.15 -8.30
C ARG A 88 1.70 -13.84 -6.84
N LEU A 89 0.81 -14.60 -6.19
CA LEU A 89 0.29 -14.24 -4.87
C LEU A 89 0.36 -15.38 -3.86
N ARG A 90 -0.18 -16.56 -4.19
CA ARG A 90 -0.26 -17.67 -3.24
C ARG A 90 1.11 -18.27 -2.94
N ASP A 91 1.87 -18.56 -3.98
CA ASP A 91 3.19 -19.19 -3.89
C ASP A 91 4.31 -18.12 -3.85
N GLU A 92 3.96 -16.83 -3.95
CA GLU A 92 4.87 -15.71 -3.70
C GLU A 92 4.85 -15.38 -2.21
N PRO A 93 5.93 -15.66 -1.46
CA PRO A 93 5.80 -15.71 -0.02
C PRO A 93 5.53 -14.36 0.64
N GLY A 94 4.55 -14.38 1.54
CA GLY A 94 4.12 -13.19 2.26
C GLY A 94 3.39 -12.15 1.41
N ALA A 95 3.17 -12.35 0.11
CA ALA A 95 2.49 -11.37 -0.74
C ALA A 95 1.08 -11.02 -0.20
N ILE A 96 0.30 -12.05 0.11
CA ILE A 96 -1.07 -11.89 0.65
C ILE A 96 -1.05 -11.25 2.04
N THR A 97 -0.18 -11.72 2.95
CA THR A 97 -0.11 -11.18 4.32
C THR A 97 0.43 -9.74 4.35
N ASN A 98 1.31 -9.38 3.42
CA ASN A 98 1.80 -8.03 3.24
C ASN A 98 0.74 -7.10 2.65
N LEU A 99 -0.15 -7.60 1.77
CA LEU A 99 -1.31 -6.83 1.33
C LEU A 99 -2.23 -6.50 2.50
N TYR A 100 -2.60 -7.48 3.34
CA TYR A 100 -3.44 -7.20 4.51
C TYR A 100 -2.76 -6.20 5.45
N PHE A 101 -1.46 -6.34 5.67
CA PHE A 101 -0.69 -5.38 6.47
C PHE A 101 -0.77 -3.97 5.88
N ALA A 102 -0.52 -3.80 4.58
CA ALA A 102 -0.62 -2.50 3.91
C ALA A 102 -2.04 -1.93 3.98
N TYR A 103 -3.07 -2.76 3.84
CA TYR A 103 -4.47 -2.35 3.97
C TYR A 103 -4.77 -1.85 5.39
N MET A 104 -4.40 -2.64 6.41
CA MET A 104 -4.57 -2.25 7.82
C MET A 104 -3.87 -0.93 8.13
N LEU A 105 -2.66 -0.71 7.63
CA LEU A 105 -1.97 0.58 7.78
C LEU A 105 -2.78 1.75 7.19
N THR A 106 -3.34 1.59 5.98
CA THR A 106 -4.17 2.65 5.39
C THR A 106 -5.45 2.91 6.19
N LEU A 107 -6.09 1.87 6.73
CA LEU A 107 -7.26 2.02 7.61
C LEU A 107 -6.90 2.78 8.89
N CYS A 108 -5.77 2.44 9.52
CA CYS A 108 -5.28 3.15 10.70
C CYS A 108 -5.00 4.63 10.40
N ALA A 109 -4.34 4.92 9.28
CA ALA A 109 -4.06 6.29 8.88
C ALA A 109 -5.34 7.10 8.62
N LEU A 110 -6.38 6.47 8.05
CA LEU A 110 -7.68 7.13 7.88
C LEU A 110 -8.37 7.40 9.23
N LEU A 111 -8.26 6.50 10.20
CA LEU A 111 -8.79 6.72 11.55
C LEU A 111 -8.06 7.87 12.26
N GLU A 112 -6.73 7.95 12.17
CA GLU A 112 -5.97 9.08 12.73
C GLU A 112 -6.32 10.43 12.07
N MET A 113 -6.87 10.39 10.85
CA MET A 113 -7.36 11.56 10.14
C MET A 113 -8.86 11.83 10.34
N GLN A 114 -9.55 11.09 11.22
CA GLN A 114 -10.99 11.15 11.40
C GLN A 114 -11.53 12.57 11.58
N ASP A 115 -10.95 13.35 12.50
CA ASP A 115 -11.38 14.72 12.77
C ASP A 115 -11.34 15.57 11.50
N ARG A 116 -10.28 15.42 10.72
CA ARG A 116 -10.11 16.17 9.47
C ARG A 116 -11.09 15.71 8.40
N LEU A 117 -11.28 14.41 8.23
CA LEU A 117 -12.24 13.85 7.26
C LEU A 117 -13.67 14.28 7.59
N ASN A 118 -14.02 14.33 8.87
CA ASN A 118 -15.37 14.67 9.33
C ASN A 118 -15.66 16.18 9.31
N THR A 119 -14.62 17.02 9.31
CA THR A 119 -14.75 18.49 9.34
C THR A 119 -14.31 19.19 8.06
N CYS A 120 -13.71 18.47 7.11
CA CYS A 120 -13.18 19.05 5.88
C CYS A 120 -14.23 19.88 5.12
N ASN A 121 -13.78 21.01 4.55
CA ASN A 121 -14.57 21.76 3.60
C ASN A 121 -14.40 21.17 2.19
N TYR A 122 -15.16 20.12 1.89
CA TYR A 122 -15.19 19.54 0.56
C TYR A 122 -15.88 20.49 -0.43
N LEU A 123 -15.09 21.08 -1.32
CA LEU A 123 -15.57 22.04 -2.31
C LEU A 123 -16.67 21.42 -3.20
N GLY A 124 -17.85 22.04 -3.22
CA GLY A 124 -18.96 21.71 -4.12
C GLY A 124 -19.86 20.53 -3.71
N GLU A 125 -19.36 19.57 -2.92
CA GLU A 125 -20.10 18.33 -2.59
C GLU A 125 -20.06 17.94 -1.10
N GLY A 126 -19.76 18.89 -0.20
CA GLY A 126 -19.59 18.63 1.24
C GLY A 126 -20.77 17.95 1.92
N ASP A 127 -22.00 18.32 1.58
CA ASP A 127 -23.21 17.72 2.18
C ASP A 127 -23.37 16.24 1.84
N ARG A 128 -22.82 15.79 0.70
CA ARG A 128 -22.83 14.39 0.28
C ARG A 128 -21.63 13.62 0.81
N ILE A 129 -20.45 14.24 0.81
CA ILE A 129 -19.20 13.57 1.18
C ILE A 129 -19.08 13.40 2.70
N ARG A 130 -19.45 14.41 3.49
CA ARG A 130 -19.25 14.41 4.95
C ARG A 130 -19.97 13.25 5.65
N PRO A 131 -21.26 12.94 5.37
CA PRO A 131 -21.92 11.79 5.99
C PRO A 131 -21.24 10.46 5.65
N VAL A 132 -20.73 10.30 4.42
CA VAL A 132 -20.02 9.09 3.99
C VAL A 132 -18.68 8.96 4.74
N MET A 133 -17.96 10.06 4.95
CA MET A 133 -16.70 10.06 5.72
C MET A 133 -16.94 9.76 7.20
N GLN A 134 -18.03 10.27 7.77
CA GLN A 134 -18.44 9.95 9.14
C GLN A 134 -18.82 8.48 9.28
N GLN A 135 -19.54 7.91 8.31
CA GLN A 135 -19.86 6.50 8.28
C GLN A 135 -18.59 5.63 8.15
N LEU A 136 -17.66 6.01 7.27
CA LEU A 136 -16.40 5.30 7.09
C LEU A 136 -15.56 5.31 8.37
N THR A 137 -15.34 6.50 8.94
CA THR A 137 -14.52 6.66 10.15
C THR A 137 -15.20 6.11 11.41
N GLY A 138 -16.53 5.97 11.40
CA GLY A 138 -17.31 5.32 12.45
C GLY A 138 -17.46 3.80 12.30
N ALA A 139 -16.93 3.19 11.23
CA ALA A 139 -17.04 1.75 11.03
C ALA A 139 -16.19 0.97 12.05
N ALA A 140 -16.78 -0.06 12.67
CA ALA A 140 -16.14 -0.84 13.74
C ALA A 140 -14.78 -1.43 13.35
N LEU A 141 -14.60 -1.79 12.08
CA LEU A 141 -13.35 -2.34 11.55
C LEU A 141 -12.16 -1.38 11.75
N LEU A 142 -12.37 -0.07 11.60
CA LEU A 142 -11.27 0.90 11.75
C LEU A 142 -10.80 0.91 13.20
N SER A 143 -11.69 0.78 14.17
CA SER A 143 -11.34 0.78 15.59
C SER A 143 -11.00 -0.62 16.14
N ASP A 144 -10.98 -1.65 15.30
CA ASP A 144 -10.71 -3.02 15.74
C ASP A 144 -9.27 -3.16 16.25
N PRO A 145 -9.04 -3.74 17.45
CA PRO A 145 -7.70 -3.86 18.03
C PRO A 145 -6.71 -4.63 17.16
N SER A 146 -7.16 -5.61 16.37
CA SER A 146 -6.30 -6.39 15.48
C SER A 146 -5.81 -5.56 14.30
N VAL A 147 -6.64 -4.65 13.78
CA VAL A 147 -6.28 -3.70 12.73
C VAL A 147 -5.34 -2.63 13.29
N GLN A 148 -5.69 -2.05 14.44
CA GLN A 148 -4.90 -1.00 15.09
C GLN A 148 -3.50 -1.47 15.51
N ARG A 149 -3.33 -2.77 15.80
CA ARG A 149 -2.03 -3.36 16.09
C ARG A 149 -1.01 -3.12 14.97
N ALA A 150 -1.43 -3.06 13.71
CA ALA A 150 -0.51 -2.83 12.59
C ALA A 150 0.20 -1.47 12.69
N ALA A 151 -0.56 -0.40 12.96
CA ALA A 151 0.01 0.94 13.15
C ALA A 151 0.76 1.07 14.48
N GLN A 152 0.27 0.42 15.55
CA GLN A 152 0.97 0.38 16.83
C GLN A 152 2.37 -0.22 16.68
N ASN A 153 2.48 -1.41 16.10
CA ASN A 153 3.77 -2.08 15.89
C ASN A 153 4.70 -1.23 15.01
N LEU A 154 4.17 -0.63 13.95
CA LEU A 154 4.94 0.27 13.07
C LEU A 154 5.54 1.44 13.86
N LYS A 155 4.77 2.08 14.75
CA LYS A 155 5.24 3.18 15.61
C LYS A 155 6.25 2.69 16.64
N GLU A 156 6.00 1.55 17.29
CA GLU A 156 6.91 0.96 18.27
C GLU A 156 8.28 0.69 17.64
N HIS A 157 8.33 0.03 16.47
CA HIS A 157 9.60 -0.19 15.78
C HIS A 157 10.25 1.12 15.28
N ALA A 158 9.46 2.16 14.97
CA ALA A 158 9.97 3.46 14.55
C ALA A 158 10.53 4.29 15.71
N MET A 159 10.25 3.91 16.96
CA MET A 159 10.75 4.56 18.18
C MET A 159 11.94 3.82 18.81
N GLU A 160 12.40 2.72 18.20
CA GLU A 160 13.63 2.01 18.62
C GLU A 160 14.84 2.98 18.57
N PRO A 161 15.83 2.87 19.49
CA PRO A 161 16.93 3.85 19.60
C PRO A 161 17.76 4.04 18.32
N ASP A 162 17.82 3.03 17.47
CA ASP A 162 18.55 2.99 16.20
C ASP A 162 17.63 3.30 14.99
N ALA A 163 16.35 3.62 15.24
CA ALA A 163 15.37 3.86 14.20
C ALA A 163 15.67 5.14 13.42
N CYS A 164 16.18 4.97 12.19
CA CYS A 164 16.43 6.07 11.26
C CYS A 164 15.17 6.40 10.46
N VAL A 165 14.08 6.83 11.10
CA VAL A 165 12.76 7.08 10.47
C VAL A 165 12.84 8.05 9.28
N TRP A 166 13.80 8.97 9.27
CA TRP A 166 14.04 9.85 8.14
C TRP A 166 14.36 9.10 6.83
N LYS A 167 14.94 7.88 6.90
CA LYS A 167 15.19 7.02 5.73
C LYS A 167 13.89 6.58 5.07
N VAL A 168 12.81 6.37 5.82
CA VAL A 168 11.47 6.08 5.25
C VAL A 168 11.08 7.19 4.27
N ARG A 169 11.24 8.45 4.67
CA ARG A 169 10.95 9.61 3.81
C ARG A 169 11.81 9.62 2.55
N LEU A 170 13.09 9.29 2.68
CA LEU A 170 13.99 9.21 1.53
C LEU A 170 13.54 8.12 0.56
N ARG A 171 13.30 6.89 1.06
CA ARG A 171 12.87 5.76 0.23
C ARG A 171 11.53 6.01 -0.45
N THR A 172 10.58 6.66 0.23
CA THR A 172 9.30 6.97 -0.41
C THR A 172 9.42 8.04 -1.50
N ARG A 173 10.34 9.01 -1.36
CA ARG A 173 10.66 9.95 -2.45
C ARG A 173 11.26 9.22 -3.64
N ASP A 174 12.13 8.24 -3.41
CA ASP A 174 12.72 7.44 -4.47
C ASP A 174 11.69 6.52 -5.14
N LEU A 175 10.73 5.99 -4.36
CA LEU A 175 9.57 5.26 -4.89
C LEU A 175 8.76 6.13 -5.86
N LEU A 176 8.41 7.36 -5.46
CA LEU A 176 7.70 8.30 -6.33
C LEU A 176 8.49 8.66 -7.59
N ARG A 177 9.82 8.80 -7.49
CA ARG A 177 10.70 9.08 -8.63
C ARG A 177 10.75 7.93 -9.62
N VAL A 178 10.86 6.69 -9.14
CA VAL A 178 10.97 5.51 -10.03
C VAL A 178 9.70 5.30 -10.84
N MET A 179 8.54 5.77 -10.37
CA MET A 179 7.30 5.73 -11.13
C MET A 179 7.39 6.51 -12.45
N ASN A 180 8.29 7.49 -12.59
CA ASN A 180 8.53 8.18 -13.85
C ASN A 180 9.21 7.28 -14.91
N CYS A 181 9.81 6.17 -14.50
CA CYS A 181 10.42 5.18 -15.39
C CYS A 181 9.42 4.12 -15.90
N VAL A 182 8.17 4.15 -15.41
CA VAL A 182 7.11 3.26 -15.89
C VAL A 182 6.62 3.73 -17.26
N GLN A 183 6.76 2.87 -18.27
CA GLN A 183 6.44 3.21 -19.66
C GLN A 183 4.94 3.15 -19.98
N CYS A 184 4.21 2.25 -19.30
CA CYS A 184 2.76 2.17 -19.40
C CYS A 184 2.11 3.38 -18.71
N ASN A 185 1.42 4.25 -19.46
CA ASN A 185 0.82 5.48 -18.92
C ASN A 185 -0.20 5.21 -17.80
N LEU A 186 -1.06 4.21 -17.96
CA LEU A 186 -2.06 3.85 -16.96
C LEU A 186 -1.42 3.25 -15.70
N CYS A 187 -0.43 2.38 -15.88
CA CYS A 187 0.35 1.79 -14.79
C CYS A 187 1.14 2.87 -14.04
N ARG A 188 1.67 3.86 -14.75
CA ARG A 188 2.36 5.01 -14.17
C ARG A 188 1.41 5.87 -13.35
N LEU A 189 0.19 6.14 -13.85
CA LEU A 189 -0.83 6.89 -13.13
C LEU A 189 -1.16 6.21 -11.79
N HIS A 190 -1.56 4.93 -11.84
CA HIS A 190 -1.94 4.20 -10.63
C HIS A 190 -0.76 3.87 -9.72
N GLY A 191 0.42 3.63 -10.28
CA GLY A 191 1.67 3.49 -9.53
C GLY A 191 2.01 4.76 -8.75
N LYS A 192 1.83 5.95 -9.34
CA LYS A 192 1.98 7.23 -8.62
C LYS A 192 0.92 7.43 -7.55
N VAL A 193 -0.35 7.10 -7.84
CA VAL A 193 -1.44 7.19 -6.85
C VAL A 193 -1.15 6.30 -5.63
N MET A 194 -0.81 5.03 -5.84
CA MET A 194 -0.49 4.12 -4.73
C MET A 194 0.80 4.49 -4.00
N SER A 195 1.85 4.88 -4.73
CA SER A 195 3.11 5.32 -4.10
C SER A 195 2.89 6.55 -3.22
N MET A 196 2.08 7.52 -3.69
CA MET A 196 1.73 8.70 -2.90
C MET A 196 0.83 8.32 -1.73
N GLY A 197 -0.15 7.44 -1.91
CA GLY A 197 -1.03 7.00 -0.82
C GLY A 197 -0.26 6.27 0.28
N VAL A 198 0.67 5.38 -0.07
CA VAL A 198 1.58 4.74 0.90
C VAL A 198 2.47 5.79 1.58
N ALA A 199 2.96 6.80 0.84
CA ALA A 199 3.72 7.90 1.41
C ALA A 199 2.93 8.70 2.45
N SER A 200 1.70 9.06 2.10
CA SER A 200 0.78 9.79 2.96
C SER A 200 0.38 8.96 4.17
N CYS A 201 0.16 7.65 4.00
CA CYS A 201 -0.10 6.71 5.09
C CYS A 201 1.05 6.72 6.11
N LEU A 202 2.28 6.48 5.65
CA LEU A 202 3.48 6.48 6.51
C LEU A 202 3.72 7.86 7.14
N GLN A 203 3.42 8.93 6.42
CA GLN A 203 3.53 10.30 6.91
C GLN A 203 2.56 10.59 8.06
N VAL A 204 1.33 10.11 7.96
CA VAL A 204 0.31 10.22 9.03
C VAL A 204 0.77 9.43 10.25
N LEU A 205 1.10 8.15 10.06
CA LEU A 205 1.40 7.24 11.17
C LEU A 205 2.74 7.56 11.86
N LEU A 206 3.78 7.99 11.13
CA LEU A 206 5.13 8.18 11.69
C LEU A 206 5.48 9.65 11.99
N GLY A 207 4.69 10.61 11.52
CA GLY A 207 4.95 12.03 11.81
C GLY A 207 6.33 12.53 11.38
N LYS A 208 7.06 13.24 12.27
CA LYS A 208 8.40 13.79 11.97
C LYS A 208 9.57 12.90 12.34
N ASP A 209 9.42 12.21 13.43
CA ASP A 209 10.44 11.55 14.22
C ASP A 209 10.11 10.09 14.52
N GLY A 210 8.97 9.58 14.05
CA GLY A 210 8.48 8.22 14.34
C GLY A 210 7.37 8.18 15.38
N SER A 211 7.22 9.24 16.18
CA SER A 211 6.26 9.29 17.29
C SER A 211 4.80 9.33 16.84
N GLY A 212 4.54 9.80 15.61
CA GLY A 212 3.19 10.12 15.15
C GLY A 212 2.64 11.43 15.71
N ASP A 213 3.45 12.24 16.42
CA ASP A 213 2.96 13.49 17.03
C ASP A 213 2.66 14.56 15.99
N ALA A 214 1.40 15.04 16.06
CA ALA A 214 0.70 15.95 15.16
C ALA A 214 0.50 15.40 13.73
N PRO A 215 -0.70 14.89 13.38
CA PRO A 215 -0.98 14.41 12.03
C PRO A 215 -0.67 15.54 11.03
N PRO A 216 0.30 15.35 10.13
CA PRO A 216 0.71 16.40 9.23
C PRO A 216 -0.46 16.80 8.33
N ARG A 217 -0.54 18.09 8.00
CA ARG A 217 -1.52 18.58 7.04
C ARG A 217 -1.21 17.98 5.67
N LEU A 218 -1.86 16.87 5.33
CA LEU A 218 -1.84 16.33 3.97
C LEU A 218 -2.47 17.35 3.02
N ASP A 219 -1.91 17.57 1.85
CA ASP A 219 -2.62 18.33 0.82
C ASP A 219 -3.80 17.53 0.22
N ARG A 220 -4.56 18.16 -0.68
CA ARG A 220 -5.72 17.52 -1.34
C ARG A 220 -5.32 16.27 -2.14
N VAL A 221 -4.17 16.30 -2.81
CA VAL A 221 -3.69 15.21 -3.66
C VAL A 221 -3.20 14.06 -2.79
N GLU A 222 -2.42 14.35 -1.74
CA GLU A 222 -2.00 13.37 -0.74
C GLU A 222 -3.21 12.66 -0.10
N LEU A 223 -4.21 13.42 0.35
CA LEU A 223 -5.44 12.84 0.92
C LEU A 223 -6.22 12.01 -0.10
N GLY A 224 -6.37 12.51 -1.32
CA GLY A 224 -7.04 11.78 -2.41
C GLY A 224 -6.31 10.48 -2.76
N CYS A 225 -4.97 10.49 -2.78
CA CYS A 225 -4.17 9.30 -3.04
C CYS A 225 -4.25 8.29 -1.88
N LEU A 226 -4.25 8.75 -0.63
CA LEU A 226 -4.44 7.88 0.54
C LEU A 226 -5.79 7.16 0.48
N MET A 227 -6.88 7.90 0.25
CA MET A 227 -8.22 7.34 0.09
C MET A 227 -8.30 6.35 -1.07
N ALA A 228 -7.79 6.73 -2.25
CA ALA A 228 -7.78 5.86 -3.42
C ALA A 228 -6.98 4.58 -3.18
N THR A 229 -5.85 4.68 -2.48
CA THR A 229 -5.00 3.52 -2.14
C THR A 229 -5.68 2.58 -1.16
N CYS A 230 -6.36 3.11 -0.14
CA CYS A 230 -7.16 2.31 0.78
C CYS A 230 -8.23 1.50 0.04
N VAL A 231 -8.95 2.13 -0.89
CA VAL A 231 -9.96 1.45 -1.73
C VAL A 231 -9.33 0.38 -2.62
N LYS A 232 -8.18 0.66 -3.24
CA LYS A 232 -7.45 -0.31 -4.07
C LYS A 232 -7.03 -1.54 -3.27
N PHE A 233 -6.51 -1.34 -2.06
CA PHE A 233 -6.13 -2.44 -1.17
C PHE A 233 -7.35 -3.25 -0.72
N GLY A 234 -8.45 -2.61 -0.36
CA GLY A 234 -9.71 -3.30 -0.05
C GLY A 234 -10.23 -4.15 -1.21
N ASN A 235 -10.20 -3.60 -2.43
CA ASN A 235 -10.58 -4.35 -3.65
C ASN A 235 -9.63 -5.53 -3.90
N ALA A 236 -8.32 -5.32 -3.75
CA ALA A 236 -7.33 -6.39 -3.90
C ALA A 236 -7.57 -7.53 -2.89
N CYS A 237 -7.89 -7.22 -1.64
CA CYS A 237 -8.28 -8.22 -0.64
C CYS A 237 -9.51 -9.03 -1.10
N ALA A 238 -10.56 -8.36 -1.59
CA ALA A 238 -11.75 -9.04 -2.09
C ALA A 238 -11.46 -9.97 -3.30
N VAL A 239 -10.56 -9.55 -4.19
CA VAL A 239 -10.13 -10.39 -5.32
C VAL A 239 -9.38 -11.63 -4.82
N ILE A 240 -8.46 -11.46 -3.87
CA ILE A 240 -7.69 -12.58 -3.29
C ILE A 240 -8.61 -13.60 -2.64
N GLU A 241 -9.61 -13.17 -1.86
CA GLU A 241 -10.55 -14.13 -1.25
C GLU A 241 -11.33 -14.92 -2.30
N ARG A 242 -11.74 -14.27 -3.39
CA ARG A 242 -12.42 -14.94 -4.50
C ARG A 242 -11.53 -15.99 -5.18
N PHE A 243 -10.26 -15.66 -5.43
CA PHE A 243 -9.30 -16.59 -6.05
C PHE A 243 -8.90 -17.71 -5.09
N ARG A 244 -8.72 -17.42 -3.81
CA ARG A 244 -8.44 -18.41 -2.75
C ARG A 244 -9.54 -19.46 -2.70
N ALA A 245 -10.82 -19.04 -2.61
CA ALA A 245 -11.94 -19.96 -2.57
C ALA A 245 -12.03 -20.85 -3.83
N ALA A 246 -11.71 -20.30 -5.00
CA ALA A 246 -11.70 -21.07 -6.25
C ALA A 246 -10.52 -22.06 -6.34
N ASP A 247 -9.34 -21.67 -5.87
CA ASP A 247 -8.16 -22.54 -5.83
C ASP A 247 -8.33 -23.71 -4.85
N GLU A 248 -8.92 -23.45 -3.67
CA GLU A 248 -9.27 -24.48 -2.69
C GLU A 248 -10.29 -25.47 -3.29
N ALA A 249 -11.31 -24.98 -3.99
CA ALA A 249 -12.30 -25.83 -4.67
C ALA A 249 -11.68 -26.68 -5.79
N ALA A 250 -10.59 -26.22 -6.41
CA ALA A 250 -9.85 -26.98 -7.43
C ALA A 250 -8.94 -28.07 -6.83
N GLY A 251 -8.77 -28.12 -5.51
CA GLY A 251 -8.03 -29.18 -4.82
C GLY A 251 -6.51 -29.16 -5.03
N CYS A 252 -5.93 -27.99 -5.33
CA CYS A 252 -4.48 -27.87 -5.53
C CYS A 252 -3.75 -27.81 -4.17
N PRO A 253 -2.70 -28.61 -3.92
CA PRO A 253 -1.99 -28.62 -2.63
C PRO A 253 -1.36 -27.25 -2.32
N GLU A 254 -1.44 -26.80 -1.06
CA GLU A 254 -0.92 -25.52 -0.59
C GLU A 254 0.55 -25.30 -1.02
N GLY A 255 0.86 -24.09 -1.50
CA GLY A 255 2.22 -23.67 -1.81
C GLY A 255 3.02 -23.37 -0.55
N PRO A 256 4.35 -23.24 -0.64
CA PRO A 256 5.19 -22.94 0.51
C PRO A 256 4.78 -21.60 1.13
N THR A 257 4.44 -21.63 2.42
CA THR A 257 4.04 -20.45 3.21
C THR A 257 5.22 -19.57 3.63
N GLU A 258 6.45 -20.05 3.45
CA GLU A 258 7.68 -19.40 3.91
C GLU A 258 8.41 -18.66 2.79
N SER A 259 8.88 -17.46 3.13
CA SER A 259 9.71 -16.63 2.25
C SER A 259 11.05 -17.27 1.96
N PRO A 260 11.68 -17.03 0.79
CA PRO A 260 13.00 -17.57 0.48
C PRO A 260 14.08 -17.05 1.43
N MET A 261 13.74 -16.13 2.33
CA MET A 261 14.45 -15.95 3.59
C MET A 261 14.19 -17.15 4.51
N GLY A 262 14.98 -18.20 4.31
CA GLY A 262 14.79 -19.53 4.89
C GLY A 262 14.81 -19.65 6.42
N PRO A 263 14.65 -20.88 6.93
CA PRO A 263 14.27 -21.19 8.32
C PRO A 263 15.43 -21.14 9.33
N GLU A 264 16.46 -20.32 9.12
CA GLU A 264 17.57 -20.18 10.07
C GLU A 264 17.33 -19.02 11.07
N VAL A 265 16.10 -18.92 11.57
CA VAL A 265 15.68 -17.97 12.62
C VAL A 265 14.77 -18.69 13.62
N ALA A 266 15.36 -19.58 14.41
CA ALA A 266 14.80 -20.09 15.66
C ALA A 266 15.94 -20.28 16.68
N ALA A 267 16.65 -19.20 16.97
CA ALA A 267 17.49 -18.99 18.15
C ALA A 267 17.74 -17.48 18.31
#